data_AF-A0A1B0FHN8-F1
#
_entry.id   AF-A0A1B0FHN8-F1
#
_cell.length_a   1.000
_cell.length_b   1.000
_cell.length_c   1.000
_cell.angle_alpha   90.00
_cell.angle_beta   90.00
_cell.angle_gamma   90.00
#
_symmetry.space_group_name_H-M   'P 1'
#
loop_
_entity.id
_entity.type
_entity.pdbx_description
1 polymer ?
#
loop_
_entity_poly.entity_id
_entity_poly.type
_entity_poly.pdbx_seq_one_letter_code
_entity_poly.pdbx_strand_id
1 'polypeptide(L)'
;MASRNANNSESAPVNPFKADNDEEKKILAEGELRRQKRAEMRKSSAWQEKPTQEEHDIMTDLLEKTTDRTSIELYKRVLPPTSRWMSDAYDVAMILSFPENKNRQNMVFGGFLMRIAYEIPFITSFKQCKNRPNYNQINESTGRYIGYQAEEKKRDHLLKYIPKWEDLPPRSLRESYIMAPIPLRTDKAMQEKYVSEVGTLRLGRLIEAMDLFAIWVCQQYVKILNLPPNEHLPYIFVNIIVNSMSILGQLPIKTSLEVSVLVHLINGKVMSKRTHGNFLKAARNATNAGSAPVNPLKIETEEEKQISEEAEIRKKLRKESQKASVWQKKPTQEERDFIYDFVEKTTDKETLELNKRILTENGRWLSDSFALNNIMSFPENLNAENTAFGGFLMGNAFEVSFIAEFKHCKIRPALEYAFEFSFDKSVAIQSLL
;
A
#
# COMPACT_ATOMS: atom_id res chain seq x y z
N MET A 1 -3.60 31.75 -2.28
CA MET A 1 -4.84 30.95 -2.13
C MET A 1 -6.02 31.78 -2.62
N ALA A 2 -7.19 31.16 -2.82
CA ALA A 2 -8.44 31.88 -3.07
C ALA A 2 -9.36 31.69 -1.85
N SER A 3 -9.85 32.79 -1.30
CA SER A 3 -10.94 32.82 -0.32
C SER A 3 -12.26 32.48 -1.04
N ARG A 4 -13.11 31.70 -0.38
CA ARG A 4 -14.43 31.29 -0.89
C ARG A 4 -15.49 31.62 0.15
N ASN A 5 -16.71 31.92 -0.29
CA ASN A 5 -17.85 32.07 0.59
C ASN A 5 -18.23 30.72 1.24
N ALA A 6 -19.12 30.75 2.25
CA ALA A 6 -19.49 29.54 3.00
C ALA A 6 -20.03 28.39 2.11
N ASN A 7 -20.72 28.74 1.03
CA ASN A 7 -21.33 27.83 0.05
C ASN A 7 -20.36 27.41 -1.07
N ASN A 8 -19.11 27.86 -1.04
CA ASN A 8 -18.06 27.62 -2.03
C ASN A 8 -18.37 28.07 -3.49
N SER A 9 -19.44 28.87 -3.70
CA SER A 9 -19.84 29.33 -5.03
C SER A 9 -18.95 30.46 -5.55
N GLU A 10 -18.63 31.43 -4.70
CA GLU A 10 -17.99 32.70 -5.08
C GLU A 10 -16.76 33.01 -4.24
N SER A 11 -15.94 33.95 -4.71
CA SER A 11 -14.80 34.47 -3.95
C SER A 11 -15.26 35.38 -2.81
N ALA A 12 -14.80 35.12 -1.59
CA ALA A 12 -15.02 36.03 -0.47
C ALA A 12 -13.96 37.13 -0.44
N PRO A 13 -14.27 38.37 0.01
CA PRO A 13 -13.26 39.41 0.19
C PRO A 13 -12.21 38.99 1.23
N VAL A 14 -10.98 39.49 1.06
CA VAL A 14 -9.86 39.32 2.01
C VAL A 14 -9.38 40.69 2.42
N ASN A 15 -9.03 40.86 3.69
CA ASN A 15 -8.47 42.11 4.20
C ASN A 15 -7.20 42.47 3.40
N PRO A 16 -7.03 43.74 2.99
CA PRO A 16 -5.84 44.17 2.27
C PRO A 16 -4.62 44.08 3.18
N PHE A 17 -3.47 43.72 2.61
CA PHE A 17 -2.20 43.81 3.31
C PHE A 17 -1.78 45.27 3.45
N LYS A 18 -1.34 45.64 4.65
CA LYS A 18 -0.62 46.89 4.93
C LYS A 18 0.83 46.51 5.17
N ALA A 19 1.76 47.20 4.52
CA ALA A 19 3.19 47.07 4.80
C ALA A 19 3.61 48.20 5.76
N ASP A 20 4.19 47.84 6.89
CA ASP A 20 4.66 48.78 7.91
C ASP A 20 6.17 49.04 7.81
N ASN A 21 6.93 48.18 7.13
CA ASN A 21 8.36 48.36 6.84
C ASN A 21 8.68 48.23 5.33
N ASP A 22 9.90 48.59 4.92
CA ASP A 22 10.30 48.59 3.51
C ASP A 22 10.55 47.18 2.94
N GLU A 23 10.85 46.19 3.78
CA GLU A 23 10.98 44.79 3.36
C GLU A 23 9.61 44.22 2.95
N GLU A 24 8.56 44.47 3.73
CA GLU A 24 7.17 44.10 3.41
C GLU A 24 6.69 44.79 2.12
N LYS A 25 7.01 46.08 1.93
CA LYS A 25 6.70 46.79 0.66
C LYS A 25 7.35 46.08 -0.53
N LYS A 26 8.61 45.66 -0.40
CA LYS A 26 9.33 44.91 -1.43
C LYS A 26 8.69 43.54 -1.70
N ILE A 27 8.32 42.80 -0.65
CA ILE A 27 7.65 41.50 -0.75
C ILE A 27 6.29 41.63 -1.46
N LEU A 28 5.51 42.68 -1.15
CA LEU A 28 4.25 42.96 -1.83
C LEU A 28 4.45 43.29 -3.31
N ALA A 29 5.40 44.17 -3.65
CA ALA A 29 5.71 44.53 -5.03
C ALA A 29 6.16 43.31 -5.86
N GLU A 30 7.02 42.45 -5.29
CA GLU A 30 7.37 41.17 -5.93
C GLU A 30 6.16 40.23 -6.06
N GLY A 31 5.26 40.22 -5.08
CA GLY A 31 4.01 39.45 -5.11
C GLY A 31 3.08 39.87 -6.24
N GLU A 32 2.97 41.17 -6.50
CA GLU A 32 2.23 41.75 -7.62
C GLU A 32 2.89 41.43 -8.97
N LEU A 33 4.21 41.58 -9.08
CA LEU A 33 4.95 41.17 -10.29
C LEU A 33 4.76 39.68 -10.59
N ARG A 34 4.84 38.81 -9.57
CA ARG A 34 4.53 37.37 -9.69
C ARG A 34 3.06 37.13 -10.09
N ARG A 35 2.12 38.00 -9.71
CA ARG A 35 0.71 37.93 -10.14
C ARG A 35 0.54 38.33 -11.61
N GLN A 36 1.18 39.41 -12.06
CA GLN A 36 1.17 39.86 -13.46
C GLN A 36 1.75 38.78 -14.38
N LYS A 37 2.96 38.27 -14.09
CA LYS A 37 3.59 37.18 -14.84
C LYS A 37 2.72 35.92 -14.95
N ARG A 38 1.99 35.55 -13.87
CA ARG A 38 1.03 34.43 -13.91
C ARG A 38 -0.24 34.72 -14.73
N ALA A 39 -0.60 35.98 -14.94
CA ALA A 39 -1.70 36.37 -15.81
C ALA A 39 -1.26 36.37 -17.29
N GLU A 40 -0.01 36.77 -17.57
CA GLU A 40 0.62 36.72 -18.89
C GLU A 40 0.83 35.27 -19.34
N MET A 41 1.45 34.42 -18.51
CA MET A 41 1.66 32.99 -18.82
C MET A 41 0.35 32.20 -19.05
N ARG A 42 -0.81 32.72 -18.60
CA ARG A 42 -2.12 32.12 -18.90
C ARG A 42 -2.67 32.48 -20.28
N LYS A 43 -2.18 33.58 -20.88
CA LYS A 43 -2.51 34.02 -22.24
C LYS A 43 -1.63 33.33 -23.27
N SER A 44 -0.35 33.12 -22.96
CA SER A 44 0.61 32.38 -23.80
C SER A 44 0.40 30.85 -23.73
N SER A 45 -0.86 30.42 -23.83
CA SER A 45 -1.22 29.00 -23.87
C SER A 45 -1.02 28.47 -25.28
N ALA A 46 -0.47 27.26 -25.43
CA ALA A 46 -0.33 26.59 -26.73
C ALA A 46 -1.67 26.34 -27.47
N TRP A 47 -2.80 26.51 -26.77
CA TRP A 47 -4.15 26.48 -27.35
C TRP A 47 -4.66 27.86 -27.83
N GLN A 48 -3.87 28.92 -27.65
CA GLN A 48 -4.22 30.31 -27.98
C GLN A 48 -3.21 30.95 -28.94
N GLU A 49 -1.91 30.64 -28.79
CA GLU A 49 -0.85 31.11 -29.68
C GLU A 49 -0.30 29.95 -30.53
N LYS A 50 -0.02 30.21 -31.81
CA LYS A 50 0.60 29.23 -32.71
C LYS A 50 2.11 29.14 -32.40
N PRO A 51 2.76 27.98 -32.63
CA PRO A 51 4.21 27.86 -32.52
C PRO A 51 4.93 28.93 -33.33
N THR A 52 6.00 29.45 -32.75
CA THR A 52 6.96 30.34 -33.43
C THR A 52 7.72 29.62 -34.53
N GLN A 53 8.38 30.37 -35.41
CA GLN A 53 9.19 29.76 -36.49
C GLN A 53 10.32 28.89 -35.91
N GLU A 54 11.00 29.33 -34.85
CA GLU A 54 12.05 28.57 -34.19
C GLU A 54 11.53 27.24 -33.63
N GLU A 55 10.36 27.24 -32.99
CA GLU A 55 9.71 26.00 -32.53
C GLU A 55 9.28 25.10 -33.69
N HIS A 56 8.83 25.68 -34.81
CA HIS A 56 8.48 24.93 -36.02
C HIS A 56 9.70 24.25 -36.64
N ASP A 57 10.83 24.95 -36.73
CA ASP A 57 12.09 24.43 -37.25
C ASP A 57 12.62 23.30 -36.35
N ILE A 58 12.54 23.45 -35.03
CA ILE A 58 12.87 22.39 -34.05
C ILE A 58 11.96 21.16 -34.19
N MET A 59 10.64 21.36 -34.33
CA MET A 59 9.70 20.25 -34.54
C MET A 59 9.98 19.50 -35.85
N THR A 60 10.36 20.23 -36.90
CA THR A 60 10.67 19.65 -38.22
C THR A 60 11.99 18.88 -38.20
N ASP A 61 13.04 19.44 -37.59
CA ASP A 61 14.32 18.75 -37.38
C ASP A 61 14.17 17.45 -36.58
N LEU A 62 13.37 17.49 -35.50
CA LEU A 62 13.06 16.30 -34.70
C LEU A 62 12.27 15.25 -35.50
N LEU A 63 11.31 15.69 -36.32
CA LEU A 63 10.52 14.82 -37.19
C LEU A 63 11.40 14.13 -38.24
N GLU A 64 12.28 14.87 -38.91
CA GLU A 64 13.19 14.30 -39.91
C GLU A 64 14.16 13.27 -39.31
N LYS A 65 14.75 13.58 -38.15
CA LYS A 65 15.70 12.70 -37.44
C LYS A 65 15.07 11.42 -36.90
N THR A 66 13.76 11.44 -36.64
CA THR A 66 13.04 10.29 -36.06
C THR A 66 12.16 9.55 -37.05
N THR A 67 12.00 10.00 -38.30
CA THR A 67 11.13 9.31 -39.28
C THR A 67 11.82 8.08 -39.90
N ASP A 68 11.15 6.92 -39.85
CA ASP A 68 11.63 5.70 -40.51
C ASP A 68 11.39 5.77 -42.02
N ARG A 69 12.40 6.28 -42.75
CA ARG A 69 12.42 6.38 -44.22
C ARG A 69 12.34 5.03 -44.95
N THR A 70 12.44 3.89 -44.24
CA THR A 70 12.28 2.55 -44.83
C THR A 70 10.86 2.00 -44.73
N SER A 71 9.98 2.68 -43.98
CA SER A 71 8.60 2.25 -43.75
C SER A 71 7.59 3.11 -44.51
N ILE A 72 6.48 2.49 -44.92
CA ILE A 72 5.33 3.17 -45.54
C ILE A 72 4.43 3.81 -44.46
N GLU A 73 4.62 3.45 -43.19
CA GLU A 73 3.83 3.92 -42.05
C GLU A 73 4.23 5.33 -41.63
N LEU A 74 3.41 6.33 -41.98
CA LEU A 74 3.64 7.75 -41.72
C LEU A 74 3.95 8.11 -40.26
N TYR A 75 3.51 7.27 -39.31
CA TYR A 75 3.66 7.47 -37.86
C TYR A 75 4.76 6.61 -37.22
N LYS A 76 5.38 5.70 -37.97
CA LYS A 76 6.47 4.88 -37.44
C LYS A 76 7.74 5.73 -37.28
N ARG A 77 8.39 5.60 -36.14
CA ARG A 77 9.54 6.43 -35.76
C ARG A 77 10.71 5.56 -35.28
N VAL A 78 11.91 5.93 -35.69
CA VAL A 78 13.17 5.38 -35.20
C VAL A 78 13.63 6.18 -34.00
N LEU A 79 14.01 5.48 -32.96
CA LEU A 79 14.52 6.05 -31.71
C LEU A 79 16.02 6.33 -31.85
N PRO A 80 16.50 7.57 -31.61
CA PRO A 80 17.94 7.86 -31.63
C PRO A 80 18.70 7.03 -30.58
N PRO A 81 19.98 6.67 -30.83
CA PRO A 81 20.78 5.95 -29.84
C PRO A 81 20.87 6.77 -28.54
N THR A 82 20.56 6.14 -27.40
CA THR A 82 20.37 6.72 -26.04
C THR A 82 19.02 7.37 -25.73
N SER A 83 18.13 7.60 -26.70
CA SER A 83 16.77 8.08 -26.43
C SER A 83 15.84 6.97 -25.92
N ARG A 84 14.67 7.35 -25.38
CA ARG A 84 13.56 6.44 -25.02
C ARG A 84 12.21 7.14 -25.26
N TRP A 85 11.15 6.35 -25.50
CA TRP A 85 9.82 6.92 -25.65
C TRP A 85 9.26 7.42 -24.32
N MET A 86 8.54 8.54 -24.36
CA MET A 86 7.78 9.04 -23.21
C MET A 86 6.52 8.19 -22.92
N SER A 87 5.99 7.49 -23.93
CA SER A 87 4.90 6.50 -23.75
C SER A 87 5.28 5.40 -22.75
N ASP A 88 6.56 5.03 -22.73
CA ASP A 88 7.11 3.97 -21.88
C ASP A 88 7.35 4.46 -20.44
N ALA A 89 7.23 5.77 -20.21
CA ALA A 89 7.45 6.46 -18.93
C ALA A 89 6.17 7.11 -18.37
N TYR A 90 5.02 6.47 -18.61
CA TYR A 90 3.70 6.87 -18.12
C TYR A 90 3.30 6.04 -16.89
N ASP A 91 2.88 6.72 -15.82
CA ASP A 91 2.19 6.10 -14.67
C ASP A 91 0.94 6.90 -14.30
N VAL A 92 -0.03 6.18 -13.74
CA VAL A 92 -1.21 6.74 -13.09
C VAL A 92 -1.25 6.22 -11.66
N ALA A 93 -1.37 7.11 -10.68
CA ALA A 93 -1.77 6.73 -9.33
C ALA A 93 -3.28 6.91 -9.19
N MET A 94 -3.96 5.94 -8.59
CA MET A 94 -5.37 6.03 -8.21
C MET A 94 -5.48 5.90 -6.70
N ILE A 95 -5.95 6.96 -6.05
CA ILE A 95 -5.88 7.10 -4.60
C ILE A 95 -7.28 7.43 -4.07
N LEU A 96 -7.71 6.69 -3.05
CA LEU A 96 -8.94 7.00 -2.33
C LEU A 96 -8.72 8.25 -1.47
N SER A 97 -9.60 9.24 -1.61
CA SER A 97 -9.61 10.38 -0.70
C SER A 97 -10.23 9.98 0.63
N PHE A 98 -9.58 10.34 1.74
CA PHE A 98 -10.03 10.09 3.10
C PHE A 98 -10.28 11.41 3.84
N PRO A 99 -11.02 11.41 4.98
CA PRO A 99 -11.32 12.62 5.75
C PRO A 99 -10.06 13.44 6.12
N GLU A 100 -8.97 12.75 6.50
CA GLU A 100 -7.65 13.33 6.80
C GLU A 100 -7.10 14.24 5.68
N ASN A 101 -7.45 13.93 4.42
CA ASN A 101 -6.93 14.63 3.23
C ASN A 101 -7.88 15.74 2.74
N LYS A 102 -8.93 16.08 3.50
CA LYS A 102 -9.99 17.02 3.11
C LYS A 102 -10.18 18.13 4.14
N ASN A 103 -10.61 19.29 3.66
CA ASN A 103 -11.07 20.38 4.51
C ASN A 103 -12.50 20.10 5.05
N ARG A 104 -12.99 20.97 5.94
CA ARG A 104 -14.35 20.90 6.53
C ARG A 104 -15.51 20.96 5.51
N GLN A 105 -15.25 21.29 4.25
CA GLN A 105 -16.21 21.33 3.15
C GLN A 105 -16.05 20.11 2.21
N ASN A 106 -15.36 19.04 2.66
CA ASN A 106 -15.04 17.83 1.90
C ASN A 106 -14.20 18.05 0.62
N MET A 107 -13.55 19.22 0.48
CA MET A 107 -12.64 19.51 -0.62
C MET A 107 -11.23 19.01 -0.28
N VAL A 108 -10.61 18.27 -1.20
CA VAL A 108 -9.25 17.73 -1.03
C VAL A 108 -8.22 18.86 -0.91
N PHE A 109 -7.28 18.74 0.02
CA PHE A 109 -6.23 19.75 0.19
C PHE A 109 -5.31 19.81 -1.04
N GLY A 110 -5.08 21.03 -1.55
CA GLY A 110 -4.14 21.25 -2.67
C GLY A 110 -2.72 20.75 -2.38
N GLY A 111 -2.26 20.84 -1.13
CA GLY A 111 -0.96 20.29 -0.71
C GLY A 111 -0.87 18.76 -0.80
N PHE A 112 -1.96 18.04 -0.56
CA PHE A 112 -2.03 16.59 -0.75
C PHE A 112 -1.95 16.23 -2.24
N LEU A 113 -2.66 16.96 -3.10
CA LEU A 113 -2.54 16.80 -4.56
C LEU A 113 -1.14 17.15 -5.07
N MET A 114 -0.49 18.18 -4.53
CA MET A 114 0.89 18.53 -4.85
C MET A 114 1.88 17.44 -4.42
N ARG A 115 1.67 16.78 -3.27
CA ARG A 115 2.49 15.65 -2.84
C ARG A 115 2.40 14.49 -3.83
N ILE A 116 1.18 14.10 -4.21
CA ILE A 116 0.95 13.05 -5.22
C ILE A 116 1.56 13.45 -6.58
N ALA A 117 1.38 14.70 -7.00
CA ALA A 117 1.95 15.23 -8.23
C ALA A 117 3.49 15.37 -8.21
N TYR A 118 4.13 15.22 -7.05
CA TYR A 118 5.58 15.11 -6.89
C TYR A 118 6.04 13.64 -6.82
N GLU A 119 5.28 12.79 -6.12
CA GLU A 119 5.55 11.35 -6.01
C GLU A 119 5.46 10.65 -7.38
N ILE A 120 4.47 10.96 -8.22
CA ILE A 120 4.31 10.32 -9.54
C ILE A 120 5.52 10.58 -10.48
N PRO A 121 5.99 11.83 -10.71
CA PRO A 121 7.18 12.07 -11.51
C PRO A 121 8.46 11.41 -10.96
N PHE A 122 8.59 11.30 -9.64
CA PHE A 122 9.71 10.57 -9.04
C PHE A 122 9.66 9.07 -9.37
N ILE A 123 8.46 8.47 -9.32
CA ILE A 123 8.24 7.07 -9.66
C ILE A 123 8.50 6.80 -11.15
N THR A 124 7.96 7.62 -12.06
CA THR A 124 8.17 7.44 -13.51
C THR A 124 9.64 7.59 -13.90
N SER A 125 10.32 8.60 -13.35
CA SER A 125 11.75 8.79 -13.59
C SER A 125 12.61 7.69 -12.96
N PHE A 126 12.25 7.15 -11.78
CA PHE A 126 12.93 5.98 -11.22
C PHE A 126 12.77 4.74 -12.12
N LYS A 127 11.55 4.44 -12.61
CA LYS A 127 11.31 3.33 -13.55
C LYS A 127 12.12 3.48 -14.84
N GLN A 128 12.15 4.69 -15.40
CA GLN A 128 12.83 4.97 -16.67
C GLN A 128 14.36 4.97 -16.50
N CYS A 129 14.90 5.73 -15.55
CA CYS A 129 16.34 5.88 -15.36
C CYS A 129 17.00 4.68 -14.65
N LYS A 130 16.24 3.81 -13.99
CA LYS A 130 16.70 2.72 -13.10
C LYS A 130 17.67 3.18 -11.98
N ASN A 131 17.68 4.48 -11.72
CA ASN A 131 18.50 5.17 -10.73
C ASN A 131 17.65 6.23 -10.06
N ARG A 132 17.96 6.55 -8.80
CA ARG A 132 17.23 7.56 -8.04
C ARG A 132 17.44 8.96 -8.65
N PRO A 133 16.38 9.70 -9.02
CA PRO A 133 16.50 11.09 -9.45
C PRO A 133 17.16 11.92 -8.35
N ASN A 134 18.20 12.69 -8.70
CA ASN A 134 18.86 13.60 -7.79
C ASN A 134 18.34 15.02 -8.08
N TYR A 135 17.48 15.54 -7.20
CA TYR A 135 16.88 16.86 -7.38
C TYR A 135 17.86 17.96 -6.97
N ASN A 136 18.55 18.54 -7.94
CA ASN A 136 19.49 19.65 -7.71
C ASN A 136 18.80 20.99 -7.39
N GLN A 137 17.46 21.04 -7.29
CA GLN A 137 16.68 22.21 -6.88
C GLN A 137 15.44 21.80 -6.09
N ILE A 138 15.58 21.67 -4.76
CA ILE A 138 14.64 21.99 -3.67
C ILE A 138 15.39 21.63 -2.39
N ASN A 139 16.03 22.62 -1.76
CA ASN A 139 16.56 22.51 -0.40
C ASN A 139 16.93 23.90 0.12
N GLU A 140 15.96 24.61 0.69
CA GLU A 140 16.20 25.64 1.71
C GLU A 140 14.91 25.96 2.46
N SER A 141 15.03 26.24 3.75
CA SER A 141 13.96 26.50 4.73
C SER A 141 12.97 25.34 5.03
N THR A 142 13.27 24.54 6.07
CA THR A 142 12.39 24.39 7.25
C THR A 142 13.05 23.53 8.32
N GLY A 143 13.50 24.15 9.42
CA GLY A 143 14.04 23.43 10.57
C GLY A 143 12.95 22.78 11.41
N ARG A 144 12.88 21.43 11.43
CA ARG A 144 12.16 20.63 12.42
C ARG A 144 12.91 19.33 12.69
N TYR A 145 13.15 19.02 13.96
CA TYR A 145 13.71 17.73 14.40
C TYR A 145 12.62 16.84 15.00
N ILE A 146 12.11 15.91 14.19
CA ILE A 146 11.82 14.52 14.58
C ILE A 146 12.37 13.69 13.41
N GLY A 147 13.39 12.87 13.65
CA GLY A 147 14.45 12.66 12.65
C GLY A 147 14.52 11.28 11.98
N TYR A 148 14.76 11.31 10.67
CA TYR A 148 15.38 10.21 9.91
C TYR A 148 16.85 10.04 10.35
N GLN A 149 17.30 8.79 10.53
CA GLN A 149 18.73 8.48 10.73
C GLN A 149 19.24 7.79 9.45
N ALA A 150 20.31 8.33 8.85
CA ALA A 150 20.84 7.84 7.58
C ALA A 150 21.61 6.51 7.72
N GLU A 151 22.13 6.21 8.90
CA GLU A 151 22.85 4.98 9.21
C GLU A 151 21.96 3.98 9.94
N GLU A 152 22.01 2.72 9.50
CA GLU A 152 21.25 1.63 10.11
C GLU A 152 21.88 1.24 11.46
N LYS A 153 21.09 1.32 12.53
CA LYS A 153 21.51 0.84 13.86
C LYS A 153 21.56 -0.69 13.90
N LYS A 154 22.69 -1.25 13.50
CA LYS A 154 22.94 -2.70 13.54
C LYS A 154 22.67 -3.26 14.94
N ARG A 155 21.72 -4.20 15.01
CA ARG A 155 21.29 -4.87 16.24
C ARG A 155 22.19 -6.06 16.61
N ASP A 156 23.39 -6.15 16.02
CA ASP A 156 24.35 -7.26 16.18
C ASP A 156 24.66 -7.55 17.66
N HIS A 157 24.69 -6.52 18.50
CA HIS A 157 24.90 -6.63 19.96
C HIS A 157 23.82 -7.46 20.69
N LEU A 158 22.63 -7.61 20.10
CA LEU A 158 21.53 -8.43 20.64
C LEU A 158 21.64 -9.91 20.27
N LEU A 159 22.47 -10.29 19.29
CA LEU A 159 22.63 -11.70 18.86
C LEU A 159 23.12 -12.61 20.01
N LYS A 160 23.88 -12.06 20.96
CA LYS A 160 24.37 -12.76 22.16
C LYS A 160 23.24 -13.21 23.12
N TYR A 161 22.03 -12.66 22.98
CA TYR A 161 20.86 -12.97 23.80
C TYR A 161 19.87 -13.94 23.12
N ILE A 162 20.22 -14.50 21.96
CA ILE A 162 19.38 -15.53 21.31
C ILE A 162 19.51 -16.84 22.10
N PRO A 163 18.41 -17.33 22.73
CA PRO A 163 18.44 -18.58 23.49
C PRO A 163 18.41 -19.77 22.53
N LYS A 164 18.76 -20.98 23.01
CA LYS A 164 18.37 -22.21 22.32
C LYS A 164 16.89 -22.48 22.57
N TRP A 165 16.27 -23.33 21.75
CA TRP A 165 14.84 -23.64 21.91
C TRP A 165 14.57 -24.40 23.22
N GLU A 166 15.54 -25.22 23.64
CA GLU A 166 15.52 -26.01 24.86
C GLU A 166 15.60 -25.14 26.14
N ASP A 167 16.15 -23.93 26.05
CA ASP A 167 16.29 -22.98 27.16
C ASP A 167 15.02 -22.13 27.39
N LEU A 168 14.03 -22.21 26.50
CA LEU A 168 12.83 -21.38 26.53
C LEU A 168 11.74 -22.00 27.42
N PRO A 169 11.26 -21.31 28.48
CA PRO A 169 10.21 -21.84 29.33
C PRO A 169 8.89 -21.99 28.56
N PRO A 170 8.11 -23.05 28.79
CA PRO A 170 6.80 -23.20 28.19
C PRO A 170 5.81 -22.16 28.75
N ARG A 171 4.87 -21.71 27.92
CA ARG A 171 3.85 -20.70 28.28
C ARG A 171 2.45 -21.16 27.87
N SER A 172 1.40 -20.75 28.58
CA SER A 172 0.01 -21.09 28.22
C SER A 172 -0.65 -20.01 27.35
N LEU A 173 -1.78 -20.33 26.70
CA LEU A 173 -2.51 -19.37 25.85
C LEU A 173 -3.06 -18.20 26.65
N ARG A 174 -3.43 -18.41 27.91
CA ARG A 174 -3.92 -17.36 28.83
C ARG A 174 -2.91 -16.23 29.01
N GLU A 175 -1.61 -16.53 28.98
CA GLU A 175 -0.56 -15.51 29.08
C GLU A 175 -0.36 -14.69 27.80
N SER A 176 -0.92 -15.14 26.66
CA SER A 176 -0.89 -14.42 25.38
C SER A 176 -2.17 -13.61 25.13
N TYR A 177 -3.19 -13.74 25.98
CA TYR A 177 -4.46 -13.04 25.84
C TYR A 177 -4.29 -11.54 26.12
N ILE A 178 -4.39 -10.73 25.07
CA ILE A 178 -4.31 -9.27 25.14
C ILE A 178 -5.56 -8.69 24.48
N MET A 179 -6.07 -7.58 25.01
CA MET A 179 -7.18 -6.82 24.42
C MET A 179 -6.77 -5.36 24.27
N ALA A 180 -7.02 -4.77 23.10
CA ALA A 180 -6.80 -3.35 22.82
C ALA A 180 -8.08 -2.70 22.27
N PRO A 181 -8.69 -1.71 22.97
CA PRO A 181 -9.87 -1.01 22.48
C PRO A 181 -9.49 0.06 21.45
N ILE A 182 -10.28 0.21 20.38
CA ILE A 182 -10.23 1.36 19.46
C ILE A 182 -11.43 2.26 19.81
N PRO A 183 -11.25 3.41 20.50
CA PRO A 183 -12.34 4.17 21.11
C PRO A 183 -13.11 5.08 20.12
N LEU A 184 -13.68 4.49 19.07
CA LEU A 184 -14.38 5.19 17.98
C LEU A 184 -15.59 6.04 18.39
N ARG A 185 -16.11 5.92 19.62
CA ARG A 185 -17.22 6.76 20.12
C ARG A 185 -16.74 8.08 20.74
N THR A 186 -15.55 8.08 21.35
CA THR A 186 -15.07 9.18 22.19
C THR A 186 -13.85 9.89 21.61
N ASP A 187 -13.00 9.17 20.88
CA ASP A 187 -11.77 9.71 20.30
C ASP A 187 -11.97 10.09 18.83
N LYS A 188 -11.92 11.38 18.55
CA LYS A 188 -12.08 11.94 17.20
C LYS A 188 -10.88 11.67 16.29
N ALA A 189 -9.67 11.58 16.82
CA ALA A 189 -8.49 11.24 16.00
C ALA A 189 -8.55 9.78 15.54
N MET A 190 -9.05 8.88 16.40
CA MET A 190 -9.34 7.49 16.01
C MET A 190 -10.52 7.41 15.02
N GLN A 191 -11.54 8.28 15.12
CA GLN A 191 -12.58 8.37 14.11
C GLN A 191 -12.00 8.76 12.73
N GLU A 192 -11.21 9.84 12.65
CA GLU A 192 -10.59 10.29 11.39
C GLU A 192 -9.71 9.20 10.75
N LYS A 193 -8.93 8.47 11.57
CA LYS A 193 -8.07 7.38 11.09
C LYS A 193 -8.85 6.14 10.60
N TYR A 194 -9.86 5.69 11.34
CA TYR A 194 -10.51 4.39 11.09
C TYR A 194 -11.89 4.47 10.42
N VAL A 195 -12.52 5.65 10.33
CA VAL A 195 -13.86 5.82 9.74
C VAL A 195 -13.75 6.50 8.38
N SER A 196 -14.49 6.01 7.40
CA SER A 196 -14.59 6.62 6.07
C SER A 196 -15.71 7.67 6.02
N GLU A 197 -15.73 8.48 4.96
CA GLU A 197 -16.67 9.61 4.78
C GLU A 197 -18.16 9.23 4.84
N VAL A 198 -18.50 7.96 4.59
CA VAL A 198 -19.88 7.42 4.68
C VAL A 198 -20.18 6.74 6.02
N GLY A 199 -19.32 6.91 7.04
CA GLY A 199 -19.49 6.31 8.37
C GLY A 199 -19.10 4.83 8.48
N THR A 200 -18.68 4.17 7.40
CA THR A 200 -18.21 2.77 7.45
C THR A 200 -16.73 2.69 7.87
N LEU A 201 -16.34 1.61 8.55
CA LEU A 201 -14.96 1.33 8.95
C LEU A 201 -14.03 1.18 7.73
N ARG A 202 -12.81 1.71 7.82
CA ARG A 202 -11.73 1.55 6.83
C ARG A 202 -11.04 0.21 7.04
N LEU A 203 -11.43 -0.80 6.26
CA LEU A 203 -10.96 -2.18 6.44
C LEU A 203 -9.44 -2.32 6.23
N GLY A 204 -8.84 -1.57 5.30
CA GLY A 204 -7.38 -1.55 5.12
C GLY A 204 -6.65 -1.11 6.40
N ARG A 205 -7.09 -0.01 7.03
CA ARG A 205 -6.56 0.47 8.32
C ARG A 205 -6.85 -0.48 9.48
N LEU A 206 -8.01 -1.16 9.49
CA LEU A 206 -8.28 -2.20 10.48
C LEU A 206 -7.28 -3.36 10.36
N ILE A 207 -7.01 -3.83 9.15
CA ILE A 207 -6.15 -5.00 8.91
C ILE A 207 -4.68 -4.65 9.17
N GLU A 208 -4.24 -3.44 8.84
CA GLU A 208 -2.96 -2.87 9.28
C GLU A 208 -2.83 -2.90 10.81
N ALA A 209 -3.87 -2.46 11.53
CA ALA A 209 -3.90 -2.47 12.99
C ALA A 209 -3.96 -3.88 13.61
N MET A 210 -4.70 -4.82 13.00
CA MET A 210 -4.71 -6.23 13.39
C MET A 210 -3.33 -6.86 13.22
N ASP A 211 -2.61 -6.50 12.15
CA ASP A 211 -1.28 -7.03 11.86
C ASP A 211 -0.20 -6.51 12.83
N LEU A 212 -0.27 -5.20 13.17
CA LEU A 212 0.50 -4.57 14.25
C LEU A 212 0.21 -5.22 15.60
N PHE A 213 -1.07 -5.44 15.91
CA PHE A 213 -1.49 -6.06 17.16
C PHE A 213 -1.00 -7.51 17.27
N ALA A 214 -1.03 -8.29 16.17
CA ALA A 214 -0.48 -9.63 16.13
C ALA A 214 1.03 -9.66 16.40
N ILE A 215 1.80 -8.68 15.89
CA ILE A 215 3.24 -8.55 16.22
C ILE A 215 3.45 -8.19 17.70
N TRP A 216 2.63 -7.29 18.25
CA TRP A 216 2.68 -6.97 19.67
C TRP A 216 2.43 -8.20 20.55
N VAL A 217 1.41 -9.02 20.22
CA VAL A 217 1.15 -10.30 20.91
C VAL A 217 2.36 -11.23 20.82
N CYS A 218 3.01 -11.37 19.66
CA CYS A 218 4.25 -12.15 19.53
C CYS A 218 5.39 -11.63 20.44
N GLN A 219 5.57 -10.31 20.52
CA GLN A 219 6.59 -9.69 21.37
C GLN A 219 6.32 -9.92 22.86
N GLN A 220 5.06 -9.86 23.31
CA GLN A 220 4.68 -10.15 24.69
C GLN A 220 4.71 -11.66 25.02
N TYR A 221 4.52 -12.53 24.01
CA TYR A 221 4.58 -13.98 24.17
C TYR A 221 6.01 -14.52 24.28
N VAL A 222 6.99 -13.96 23.57
CA VAL A 222 8.38 -14.44 23.71
C VAL A 222 8.98 -13.94 25.03
N LYS A 223 9.44 -14.89 25.86
CA LYS A 223 10.08 -14.61 27.15
C LYS A 223 11.45 -15.29 27.22
N ILE A 224 12.49 -14.45 27.26
CA ILE A 224 13.90 -14.85 27.36
C ILE A 224 14.37 -14.56 28.79
N LEU A 225 14.86 -15.57 29.51
CA LEU A 225 15.27 -15.43 30.91
C LEU A 225 16.55 -14.59 31.08
N ASN A 226 17.44 -14.64 30.09
CA ASN A 226 18.77 -14.02 30.15
C ASN A 226 18.84 -12.63 29.50
N LEU A 227 17.70 -12.02 29.13
CA LEU A 227 17.65 -10.68 28.54
C LEU A 227 17.64 -9.61 29.64
N PRO A 228 18.56 -8.63 29.64
CA PRO A 228 18.53 -7.52 30.60
C PRO A 228 17.25 -6.67 30.46
N PRO A 229 16.70 -6.12 31.56
CA PRO A 229 15.43 -5.39 31.54
C PRO A 229 15.46 -4.09 30.71
N ASN A 230 16.65 -3.53 30.44
CA ASN A 230 16.82 -2.34 29.61
C ASN A 230 17.13 -2.66 28.13
N GLU A 231 17.29 -3.94 27.76
CA GLU A 231 17.61 -4.35 26.39
C GLU A 231 16.35 -4.66 25.59
N HIS A 232 16.37 -4.34 24.30
CA HIS A 232 15.26 -4.68 23.41
C HIS A 232 15.27 -6.17 23.05
N LEU A 233 14.08 -6.73 22.81
CA LEU A 233 13.92 -8.12 22.40
C LEU A 233 14.79 -8.41 21.13
N PRO A 234 15.60 -9.48 21.10
CA PRO A 234 16.46 -9.85 19.97
C PRO A 234 15.69 -10.51 18.80
N TYR A 235 14.39 -10.21 18.66
CA TYR A 235 13.46 -10.86 17.75
C TYR A 235 12.79 -9.85 16.83
N ILE A 236 12.71 -10.19 15.55
CA ILE A 236 11.88 -9.52 14.56
C ILE A 236 10.79 -10.49 14.13
N PHE A 237 9.54 -10.03 14.10
CA PHE A 237 8.42 -10.83 13.61
C PHE A 237 8.03 -10.34 12.21
N VAL A 238 8.03 -11.27 11.25
CA VAL A 238 7.71 -11.01 9.84
C VAL A 238 6.50 -11.82 9.45
N ASN A 239 5.60 -11.27 8.64
CA ASN A 239 4.44 -12.02 8.15
C ASN A 239 4.89 -13.11 7.18
N ILE A 240 4.30 -14.30 7.31
CA ILE A 240 4.43 -15.37 6.32
C ILE A 240 3.12 -15.47 5.54
N ILE A 241 2.02 -15.71 6.25
CA ILE A 241 0.67 -15.89 5.70
C ILE A 241 -0.33 -15.21 6.64
N VAL A 242 -1.35 -14.55 6.09
CA VAL A 242 -2.60 -14.26 6.81
C VAL A 242 -3.69 -15.16 6.25
N ASN A 243 -4.08 -16.13 7.06
CA ASN A 243 -5.14 -17.09 6.77
C ASN A 243 -6.52 -16.43 6.90
N SER A 244 -7.50 -17.02 6.22
CA SER A 244 -8.85 -16.48 6.06
C SER A 244 -9.60 -16.27 7.38
N MET A 245 -10.66 -15.47 7.30
CA MET A 245 -11.38 -14.96 8.47
C MET A 245 -12.38 -15.99 9.07
N SER A 246 -11.90 -17.23 9.27
CA SER A 246 -12.49 -18.39 10.00
C SER A 246 -11.41 -19.48 10.26
N ILE A 247 -11.19 -20.08 11.44
CA ILE A 247 -11.72 -19.88 12.81
C ILE A 247 -10.57 -19.93 13.89
N LEU A 248 -10.88 -20.15 15.18
CA LEU A 248 -10.02 -20.16 16.40
C LEU A 248 -8.54 -20.63 16.32
N GLY A 249 -7.73 -20.22 17.32
CA GLY A 249 -6.35 -19.73 17.08
C GLY A 249 -5.14 -20.41 17.72
N GLN A 250 -4.03 -20.43 16.96
CA GLN A 250 -2.92 -21.39 17.04
C GLN A 250 -1.91 -21.34 18.21
N LEU A 251 -1.02 -22.33 18.14
CA LEU A 251 0.21 -22.53 18.90
C LEU A 251 1.47 -22.05 18.13
N PRO A 252 2.62 -21.90 18.82
CA PRO A 252 3.94 -21.79 18.23
C PRO A 252 4.42 -23.09 17.57
N ILE A 253 5.05 -22.95 16.42
CA ILE A 253 6.06 -23.89 15.88
C ILE A 253 7.43 -23.41 16.39
N LYS A 254 8.47 -24.26 16.46
CA LYS A 254 9.82 -23.91 16.96
C LYS A 254 10.33 -22.52 16.58
N THR A 255 10.00 -21.97 15.40
CA THR A 255 10.41 -20.61 14.95
C THR A 255 9.28 -19.78 14.30
N SER A 256 7.99 -20.07 14.57
CA SER A 256 6.87 -19.27 14.03
C SER A 256 5.60 -19.35 14.88
N LEU A 257 4.69 -18.37 14.74
CA LEU A 257 3.51 -18.16 15.58
C LEU A 257 2.26 -17.90 14.72
N GLU A 258 1.28 -18.82 14.73
CA GLU A 258 -0.16 -18.59 14.57
C GLU A 258 -0.74 -17.61 15.61
N VAL A 259 -0.99 -16.34 15.28
CA VAL A 259 -1.74 -15.43 16.17
C VAL A 259 -3.14 -15.17 15.63
N SER A 260 -4.17 -15.43 16.42
CA SER A 260 -5.56 -15.12 16.06
C SER A 260 -6.04 -13.84 16.72
N VAL A 261 -6.41 -12.87 15.90
CA VAL A 261 -6.90 -11.56 16.34
C VAL A 261 -8.42 -11.52 16.13
N LEU A 262 -9.20 -11.46 17.22
CA LEU A 262 -10.65 -11.32 17.14
C LEU A 262 -11.09 -9.85 17.25
N VAL A 263 -11.95 -9.41 16.34
CA VAL A 263 -12.49 -8.06 16.29
C VAL A 263 -13.95 -8.07 16.72
N HIS A 264 -14.22 -7.43 17.85
CA HIS A 264 -15.55 -7.30 18.44
C HIS A 264 -16.02 -5.84 18.37
N LEU A 265 -17.25 -5.63 17.91
CA LEU A 265 -17.92 -4.34 17.99
C LEU A 265 -18.69 -4.27 19.31
N ILE A 266 -18.29 -3.31 20.15
CA ILE A 266 -18.91 -3.03 21.45
C ILE A 266 -19.88 -1.86 21.28
N ASN A 267 -21.18 -2.10 21.49
CA ASN A 267 -22.21 -1.07 21.52
C ASN A 267 -22.85 -1.04 22.92
N GLY A 268 -22.37 -0.11 23.76
CA GLY A 268 -22.77 -0.07 25.17
C GLY A 268 -22.31 -1.33 25.90
N LYS A 269 -23.26 -2.15 26.35
CA LYS A 269 -23.00 -3.44 27.02
C LYS A 269 -22.99 -4.64 26.05
N VAL A 270 -23.39 -4.47 24.80
CA VAL A 270 -23.47 -5.57 23.82
C VAL A 270 -22.15 -5.70 23.07
N MET A 271 -21.53 -6.88 23.15
CA MET A 271 -20.34 -7.23 22.40
C MET A 271 -20.72 -8.19 21.26
N SER A 272 -20.46 -7.79 20.02
CA SER A 272 -20.76 -8.59 18.82
C SER A 272 -19.48 -8.91 18.06
N LYS A 273 -19.21 -10.19 17.77
CA LYS A 273 -18.07 -10.58 16.92
C LYS A 273 -18.34 -10.06 15.50
N ARG A 274 -17.37 -9.36 14.91
CA ARG A 274 -17.47 -8.82 13.54
C ARG A 274 -16.57 -9.52 12.54
N THR A 275 -15.31 -9.70 12.89
CA THR A 275 -14.36 -10.45 12.09
C THR A 275 -13.26 -11.00 13.00
N HIS A 276 -12.37 -11.81 12.47
CA HIS A 276 -11.13 -12.21 13.09
C HIS A 276 -10.16 -12.70 12.00
N GLY A 277 -8.86 -12.66 12.23
CA GLY A 277 -7.86 -13.11 11.26
C GLY A 277 -6.76 -13.93 11.92
N ASN A 278 -6.19 -14.87 11.17
CA ASN A 278 -5.17 -15.81 11.63
C ASN A 278 -3.82 -15.46 10.99
N PHE A 279 -2.94 -14.81 11.74
CA PHE A 279 -1.68 -14.23 11.26
C PHE A 279 -0.49 -15.13 11.59
N LEU A 280 0.06 -15.83 10.60
CA LEU A 280 1.29 -16.62 10.75
C LEU A 280 2.52 -15.72 10.65
N LYS A 281 3.22 -15.56 11.78
CA LYS A 281 4.46 -14.77 11.90
C LYS A 281 5.69 -15.69 11.95
N ALA A 282 6.73 -15.37 11.19
CA ALA A 282 8.07 -15.92 11.38
C ALA A 282 8.76 -15.19 12.53
N ALA A 283 9.39 -15.93 13.45
CA ALA A 283 10.36 -15.35 14.38
C ALA A 283 11.74 -15.34 13.71
N ARG A 284 12.34 -14.15 13.59
CA ARG A 284 13.66 -13.91 13.03
C ARG A 284 14.60 -13.37 14.11
N ASN A 285 15.88 -13.65 13.97
CA ASN A 285 16.92 -13.09 14.83
C ASN A 285 17.04 -11.56 14.64
N ALA A 286 17.74 -10.89 15.56
CA ALA A 286 17.89 -9.44 15.59
C ALA A 286 18.44 -8.78 14.31
N THR A 287 19.03 -9.54 13.38
CA THR A 287 19.59 -9.06 12.10
C THR A 287 18.85 -9.61 10.87
N ASN A 288 17.68 -10.23 11.07
CA ASN A 288 16.84 -10.90 10.06
C ASN A 288 17.50 -12.04 9.24
N ALA A 289 18.80 -12.31 9.45
CA ALA A 289 19.60 -13.31 8.74
C ALA A 289 19.15 -14.77 8.99
N GLY A 290 18.47 -15.06 10.10
CA GLY A 290 18.08 -16.43 10.47
C GLY A 290 16.82 -16.51 11.31
N SER A 291 16.27 -17.72 11.44
CA SER A 291 15.11 -17.99 12.29
C SER A 291 15.47 -17.96 13.78
N ALA A 292 14.60 -17.42 14.62
CA ALA A 292 14.76 -17.39 16.08
C ALA A 292 13.78 -18.35 16.77
N PRO A 293 14.18 -19.04 17.86
CA PRO A 293 13.32 -20.03 18.50
C PRO A 293 12.25 -19.37 19.38
N VAL A 294 11.01 -19.89 19.41
CA VAL A 294 9.92 -19.34 20.24
C VAL A 294 9.49 -20.30 21.36
N ASN A 295 9.01 -19.74 22.46
CA ASN A 295 8.61 -20.48 23.66
C ASN A 295 7.60 -21.59 23.30
N PRO A 296 7.80 -22.84 23.74
CA PRO A 296 6.83 -23.91 23.53
C PRO A 296 5.51 -23.57 24.22
N LEU A 297 4.38 -23.92 23.62
CA LEU A 297 3.09 -23.70 24.25
C LEU A 297 2.68 -24.91 25.10
N LYS A 298 2.23 -24.62 26.31
CA LYS A 298 1.59 -25.55 27.24
C LYS A 298 0.08 -25.51 27.00
N ILE A 299 -0.48 -26.65 26.58
CA ILE A 299 -1.93 -26.87 26.49
C ILE A 299 -2.41 -27.31 27.89
N GLU A 300 -3.42 -26.63 28.44
CA GLU A 300 -3.98 -26.92 29.75
C GLU A 300 -5.47 -27.27 29.72
N THR A 301 -6.24 -26.82 28.71
CA THR A 301 -7.69 -27.09 28.60
C THR A 301 -8.07 -27.88 27.35
N GLU A 302 -9.24 -28.52 27.36
CA GLU A 302 -9.76 -29.24 26.19
C GLU A 302 -10.11 -28.28 25.03
N GLU A 303 -10.49 -27.02 25.32
CA GLU A 303 -10.67 -25.97 24.31
C GLU A 303 -9.32 -25.66 23.61
N GLU A 304 -8.25 -25.48 24.38
CA GLU A 304 -6.89 -25.26 23.86
C GLU A 304 -6.38 -26.47 23.05
N LYS A 305 -6.84 -27.68 23.38
CA LYS A 305 -6.53 -28.90 22.64
C LYS A 305 -7.29 -28.99 21.30
N GLN A 306 -8.60 -28.72 21.26
CA GLN A 306 -9.37 -28.64 20.00
C GLN A 306 -8.76 -27.62 19.05
N ILE A 307 -8.41 -26.45 19.58
CA ILE A 307 -7.66 -25.39 18.90
C ILE A 307 -6.34 -25.91 18.30
N SER A 308 -5.62 -26.79 19.01
CA SER A 308 -4.39 -27.42 18.53
C SER A 308 -4.63 -28.41 17.39
N GLU A 309 -5.74 -29.15 17.41
CA GLU A 309 -6.07 -30.11 16.35
C GLU A 309 -6.48 -29.37 15.05
N GLU A 310 -7.30 -28.32 15.15
CA GLU A 310 -7.62 -27.44 14.01
C GLU A 310 -6.38 -26.78 13.40
N ALA A 311 -5.44 -26.35 14.25
CA ALA A 311 -4.17 -25.78 13.82
C ALA A 311 -3.34 -26.75 12.97
N GLU A 312 -3.28 -28.02 13.34
CA GLU A 312 -2.62 -29.06 12.57
C GLU A 312 -3.30 -29.30 11.22
N ILE A 313 -4.63 -29.29 11.19
CA ILE A 313 -5.40 -29.43 9.94
C ILE A 313 -5.06 -28.26 9.00
N ARG A 314 -5.12 -27.00 9.46
CA ARG A 314 -4.72 -25.82 8.66
C ARG A 314 -3.26 -25.89 8.19
N LYS A 315 -2.36 -26.52 8.95
CA LYS A 315 -0.96 -26.74 8.58
C LYS A 315 -0.78 -27.84 7.53
N LYS A 316 -1.58 -28.93 7.58
CA LYS A 316 -1.61 -29.99 6.56
C LYS A 316 -2.15 -29.42 5.24
N LEU A 317 -3.31 -28.77 5.28
CA LEU A 317 -3.95 -28.13 4.13
C LEU A 317 -3.01 -27.13 3.42
N ARG A 318 -2.35 -26.22 4.14
CA ARG A 318 -1.37 -25.30 3.52
C ARG A 318 -0.21 -26.01 2.81
N LYS A 319 0.32 -27.09 3.40
CA LYS A 319 1.37 -27.91 2.77
C LYS A 319 0.88 -28.66 1.53
N GLU A 320 -0.40 -29.00 1.49
CA GLU A 320 -1.05 -29.64 0.34
C GLU A 320 -1.32 -28.60 -0.76
N SER A 321 -1.89 -27.44 -0.44
CA SER A 321 -2.09 -26.32 -1.38
C SER A 321 -0.78 -25.84 -2.01
N GLN A 322 0.31 -25.76 -1.24
CA GLN A 322 1.63 -25.38 -1.77
C GLN A 322 2.19 -26.42 -2.78
N LYS A 323 1.83 -27.70 -2.63
CA LYS A 323 2.15 -28.77 -3.60
C LYS A 323 1.15 -28.83 -4.77
N ALA A 324 -0.05 -28.29 -4.59
CA ALA A 324 -1.10 -28.23 -5.61
C ALA A 324 -0.95 -27.04 -6.57
N SER A 325 0.18 -26.32 -6.52
CA SER A 325 0.49 -25.22 -7.45
C SER A 325 0.29 -25.65 -8.92
N VAL A 326 -0.28 -24.76 -9.73
CA VAL A 326 -0.53 -24.95 -11.18
C VAL A 326 0.74 -25.36 -11.93
N TRP A 327 1.91 -24.93 -11.46
CA TRP A 327 3.23 -25.28 -12.01
C TRP A 327 3.71 -26.69 -11.64
N GLN A 328 3.04 -27.37 -10.69
CA GLN A 328 3.37 -28.72 -10.22
C GLN A 328 2.31 -29.76 -10.61
N LYS A 329 1.03 -29.38 -10.67
CA LYS A 329 -0.09 -30.26 -11.03
C LYS A 329 -0.76 -29.79 -12.32
N LYS A 330 -0.81 -30.66 -13.33
CA LYS A 330 -1.55 -30.41 -14.58
C LYS A 330 -3.06 -30.28 -14.29
N PRO A 331 -3.81 -29.44 -15.04
CA PRO A 331 -5.25 -29.32 -14.88
C PRO A 331 -5.98 -30.65 -14.97
N THR A 332 -7.02 -30.82 -14.16
CA THR A 332 -7.95 -31.97 -14.18
C THR A 332 -8.75 -32.01 -15.48
N GLN A 333 -9.55 -33.06 -15.69
CA GLN A 333 -10.44 -33.11 -16.84
C GLN A 333 -11.54 -32.04 -16.72
N GLU A 334 -12.17 -31.92 -15.54
CA GLU A 334 -13.20 -30.92 -15.24
C GLU A 334 -12.72 -29.47 -15.50
N GLU A 335 -11.48 -29.15 -15.09
CA GLU A 335 -10.88 -27.83 -15.34
C GLU A 335 -10.65 -27.57 -16.83
N ARG A 336 -10.30 -28.61 -17.62
CA ARG A 336 -10.16 -28.48 -19.07
C ARG A 336 -11.50 -28.30 -19.75
N ASP A 337 -12.50 -29.10 -19.38
CA ASP A 337 -13.83 -29.05 -19.95
C ASP A 337 -14.47 -27.66 -19.69
N PHE A 338 -14.25 -27.09 -18.50
CA PHE A 338 -14.61 -25.71 -18.18
C PHE A 338 -13.87 -24.68 -19.05
N ILE A 339 -12.55 -24.82 -19.26
CA ILE A 339 -11.78 -23.93 -20.14
C ILE A 339 -12.26 -24.04 -21.59
N TYR A 340 -12.58 -25.24 -22.08
CA TYR A 340 -13.11 -25.45 -23.43
C TYR A 340 -14.49 -24.79 -23.59
N ASP A 341 -15.42 -25.00 -22.65
CA ASP A 341 -16.74 -24.35 -22.63
C ASP A 341 -16.62 -22.82 -22.60
N PHE A 342 -15.73 -22.27 -21.77
CA PHE A 342 -15.47 -20.84 -21.72
C PHE A 342 -14.91 -20.29 -23.04
N VAL A 343 -13.95 -20.99 -23.65
CA VAL A 343 -13.36 -20.59 -24.95
C VAL A 343 -14.40 -20.69 -26.07
N GLU A 344 -15.23 -21.73 -26.11
CA GLU A 344 -16.28 -21.85 -27.12
C GLU A 344 -17.30 -20.70 -27.00
N LYS A 345 -17.78 -20.41 -25.79
CA LYS A 345 -18.76 -19.34 -25.54
C LYS A 345 -18.24 -17.93 -25.82
N THR A 346 -16.92 -17.73 -25.76
CA THR A 346 -16.28 -16.42 -25.96
C THR A 346 -15.60 -16.28 -27.32
N THR A 347 -15.57 -17.31 -28.17
CA THR A 347 -14.96 -17.23 -29.51
C THR A 347 -16.01 -16.87 -30.56
N ASP A 348 -15.71 -15.85 -31.35
CA ASP A 348 -16.51 -15.46 -32.50
C ASP A 348 -16.42 -16.53 -33.60
N LYS A 349 -17.57 -17.16 -33.93
CA LYS A 349 -17.65 -18.23 -34.93
C LYS A 349 -17.66 -17.72 -36.37
N GLU A 350 -17.78 -16.41 -36.59
CA GLU A 350 -17.81 -15.77 -37.91
C GLU A 350 -16.43 -15.29 -38.39
N THR A 351 -15.46 -15.10 -37.48
CA THR A 351 -14.11 -14.63 -37.80
C THR A 351 -13.02 -15.67 -37.55
N LEU A 352 -12.05 -15.75 -38.47
CA LEU A 352 -10.84 -16.58 -38.31
C LEU A 352 -9.80 -15.99 -37.32
N GLU A 353 -10.12 -14.87 -36.66
CA GLU A 353 -9.22 -14.18 -35.74
C GLU A 353 -9.13 -14.90 -34.39
N LEU A 354 -8.14 -15.78 -34.23
CA LEU A 354 -7.93 -16.61 -33.03
C LEU A 354 -7.86 -15.84 -31.70
N ASN A 355 -7.57 -14.53 -31.72
CA ASN A 355 -7.49 -13.66 -30.54
C ASN A 355 -8.74 -12.81 -30.31
N LYS A 356 -9.66 -12.72 -31.29
CA LYS A 356 -10.90 -11.97 -31.12
C LYS A 356 -11.83 -12.77 -30.19
N ARG A 357 -12.32 -12.10 -29.15
CA ARG A 357 -13.26 -12.69 -28.19
C ARG A 357 -14.48 -11.80 -28.03
N ILE A 358 -15.64 -12.43 -27.93
CA ILE A 358 -16.91 -11.78 -27.63
C ILE A 358 -17.23 -11.93 -26.14
N LEU A 359 -17.89 -10.91 -25.59
CA LEU A 359 -18.46 -10.98 -24.25
C LEU A 359 -19.79 -11.72 -24.32
N THR A 360 -20.02 -12.61 -23.36
CA THR A 360 -21.35 -13.18 -23.12
C THR A 360 -22.30 -12.10 -22.61
N GLU A 361 -23.62 -12.38 -22.58
CA GLU A 361 -24.60 -11.47 -21.98
C GLU A 361 -24.19 -11.08 -20.55
N ASN A 362 -24.26 -9.77 -20.24
CA ASN A 362 -23.77 -9.14 -19.01
C ASN A 362 -22.26 -9.28 -18.70
N GLY A 363 -21.47 -9.87 -19.59
CA GLY A 363 -20.02 -9.96 -19.47
C GLY A 363 -19.33 -8.59 -19.51
N ARG A 364 -18.18 -8.48 -18.85
CA ARG A 364 -17.28 -7.30 -18.87
C ARG A 364 -15.84 -7.76 -18.88
N TRP A 365 -14.96 -7.01 -19.53
CA TRP A 365 -13.53 -7.33 -19.50
C TRP A 365 -12.91 -6.93 -18.16
N LEU A 366 -12.08 -7.80 -17.59
CA LEU A 366 -11.33 -7.50 -16.37
C LEU A 366 -10.38 -6.30 -16.55
N SER A 367 -9.92 -6.04 -17.78
CA SER A 367 -9.13 -4.86 -18.17
C SER A 367 -9.84 -3.54 -17.84
N ASP A 368 -11.17 -3.48 -17.98
CA ASP A 368 -11.95 -2.26 -17.84
C ASP A 368 -12.06 -1.85 -16.35
N SER A 369 -11.97 -2.86 -15.47
CA SER A 369 -11.89 -2.74 -14.02
C SER A 369 -10.45 -2.70 -13.49
N PHE A 370 -9.41 -2.75 -14.33
CA PHE A 370 -8.03 -2.82 -13.87
C PHE A 370 -7.67 -1.62 -12.98
N ALA A 371 -7.04 -1.92 -11.84
CA ALA A 371 -6.50 -0.92 -10.95
C ALA A 371 -5.10 -1.32 -10.47
N LEU A 372 -4.21 -0.35 -10.51
CA LEU A 372 -2.84 -0.42 -10.01
C LEU A 372 -2.57 0.91 -9.32
N ASN A 373 -1.76 0.86 -8.26
CA ASN A 373 -1.27 2.03 -7.56
C ASN A 373 0.22 1.79 -7.27
N ASN A 374 1.08 2.71 -7.69
CA ASN A 374 2.51 2.63 -7.39
C ASN A 374 2.77 3.42 -6.11
N ILE A 375 3.43 2.82 -5.12
CA ILE A 375 3.55 3.41 -3.78
C ILE A 375 5.01 3.40 -3.31
N MET A 376 5.46 4.53 -2.75
CA MET A 376 6.74 4.63 -2.08
C MET A 376 6.62 4.21 -0.60
N SER A 377 7.58 3.43 -0.12
CA SER A 377 7.70 3.11 1.31
C SER A 377 8.40 4.26 2.04
N PHE A 378 7.68 4.91 2.96
CA PHE A 378 8.23 5.91 3.89
C PHE A 378 8.63 5.26 5.23
N PRO A 379 9.50 5.87 6.05
CA PRO A 379 9.95 5.29 7.32
C PRO A 379 8.84 4.88 8.30
N GLU A 380 7.69 5.55 8.24
CA GLU A 380 6.47 5.21 9.01
C GLU A 380 5.83 3.86 8.61
N ASN A 381 6.10 3.37 7.40
CA ASN A 381 5.54 2.14 6.84
C ASN A 381 6.49 0.94 6.97
N LEU A 382 7.56 1.06 7.76
CA LEU A 382 8.62 0.07 7.90
C LEU A 382 8.69 -0.53 9.30
N ASN A 383 9.33 -1.69 9.40
CA ASN A 383 9.81 -2.22 10.67
C ASN A 383 11.22 -1.69 11.01
N ALA A 384 11.75 -2.13 12.16
CA ALA A 384 13.07 -1.73 12.67
C ALA A 384 14.26 -2.11 11.74
N GLU A 385 14.04 -2.98 10.74
CA GLU A 385 15.04 -3.43 9.76
C GLU A 385 14.80 -2.80 8.37
N ASN A 386 14.12 -1.65 8.30
CA ASN A 386 13.82 -0.93 7.06
C ASN A 386 13.08 -1.76 5.99
N THR A 387 12.33 -2.80 6.39
CA THR A 387 11.48 -3.58 5.48
C THR A 387 10.00 -3.23 5.68
N ALA A 388 9.24 -3.20 4.58
CA ALA A 388 7.87 -2.71 4.59
C ALA A 388 6.95 -3.58 5.46
N PHE A 389 6.07 -2.92 6.21
CA PHE A 389 5.17 -3.56 7.15
C PHE A 389 4.08 -4.35 6.41
N GLY A 390 3.89 -5.63 6.75
CA GLY A 390 2.94 -6.48 6.02
C GLY A 390 1.49 -5.97 6.11
N GLY A 391 1.09 -5.41 7.26
CA GLY A 391 -0.17 -4.70 7.43
C GLY A 391 -0.37 -3.51 6.49
N PHE A 392 0.69 -2.76 6.19
CA PHE A 392 0.65 -1.66 5.21
C PHE A 392 0.46 -2.22 3.79
N LEU A 393 1.16 -3.30 3.43
CA LEU A 393 0.98 -3.97 2.14
C LEU A 393 -0.46 -4.49 1.96
N MET A 394 -1.02 -5.15 2.97
CA MET A 394 -2.43 -5.59 2.96
C MET A 394 -3.40 -4.42 2.88
N GLY A 395 -3.17 -3.35 3.65
CA GLY A 395 -4.00 -2.14 3.61
C GLY A 395 -4.12 -1.56 2.20
N ASN A 396 -2.99 -1.42 1.51
CA ASN A 396 -2.95 -0.96 0.12
C ASN A 396 -3.62 -1.94 -0.85
N ALA A 397 -3.43 -3.26 -0.67
CA ALA A 397 -4.12 -4.26 -1.48
C ALA A 397 -5.64 -4.14 -1.38
N PHE A 398 -6.20 -3.98 -0.17
CA PHE A 398 -7.64 -3.74 0.01
C PHE A 398 -8.13 -2.46 -0.64
N GLU A 399 -7.35 -1.37 -0.59
CA GLU A 399 -7.72 -0.10 -1.22
C GLU A 399 -7.70 -0.22 -2.76
N VAL A 400 -6.72 -0.92 -3.35
CA VAL A 400 -6.67 -1.18 -4.80
C VAL A 400 -7.80 -2.12 -5.24
N SER A 401 -8.07 -3.20 -4.51
CA SER A 401 -9.21 -4.09 -4.80
C SER A 401 -10.55 -3.35 -4.73
N PHE A 402 -10.73 -2.45 -3.76
CA PHE A 402 -11.92 -1.62 -3.67
C PHE A 402 -12.06 -0.67 -4.88
N ILE A 403 -10.96 -0.07 -5.36
CA ILE A 403 -10.97 0.76 -6.58
C ILE A 403 -11.32 -0.08 -7.81
N ALA A 404 -10.72 -1.26 -7.97
CA ALA A 404 -10.99 -2.16 -9.09
C ALA A 404 -12.48 -2.58 -9.14
N GLU A 405 -13.01 -2.98 -8.00
CA GLU A 405 -14.40 -3.43 -7.87
C GLU A 405 -15.40 -2.26 -8.04
N PHE A 406 -15.09 -1.08 -7.48
CA PHE A 406 -15.90 0.12 -7.72
C PHE A 406 -15.91 0.53 -9.20
N LYS A 407 -14.77 0.38 -9.91
CA LYS A 407 -14.74 0.52 -11.38
C LYS A 407 -15.57 -0.54 -12.08
N HIS A 408 -15.56 -1.79 -11.61
CA HIS A 408 -16.28 -2.89 -12.22
C HIS A 408 -17.80 -2.71 -12.11
N CYS A 409 -18.30 -2.57 -10.88
CA CYS A 409 -19.73 -2.54 -10.58
C CYS A 409 -20.38 -1.15 -10.67
N LYS A 410 -19.59 -0.06 -10.67
CA LYS A 410 -20.06 1.35 -10.60
C LYS A 410 -20.90 1.68 -9.34
N ILE A 411 -20.90 0.78 -8.36
CA ILE A 411 -21.61 0.86 -7.08
C ILE A 411 -20.56 0.61 -5.99
N ARG A 412 -20.77 1.14 -4.78
CA ARG A 412 -19.88 0.90 -3.64
C ARG A 412 -19.92 -0.58 -3.24
N PRO A 413 -18.82 -1.35 -3.37
CA PRO A 413 -18.83 -2.75 -2.98
C PRO A 413 -18.76 -2.92 -1.47
N ALA A 414 -19.27 -4.04 -0.99
CA ALA A 414 -19.09 -4.52 0.38
C ALA A 414 -18.06 -5.66 0.37
N LEU A 415 -17.13 -5.66 1.32
CA LEU A 415 -16.23 -6.81 1.49
C LEU A 415 -16.95 -7.88 2.31
N GLU A 416 -17.22 -9.03 1.68
CA GLU A 416 -17.78 -10.19 2.37
C GLU A 416 -16.68 -11.10 2.96
N TYR A 417 -15.60 -11.32 2.20
CA TYR A 417 -14.54 -12.24 2.58
C TYR A 417 -13.17 -11.83 2.03
N ALA A 418 -12.11 -12.23 2.72
CA ALA A 418 -10.74 -12.17 2.24
C ALA A 418 -10.08 -13.54 2.49
N PHE A 419 -9.50 -14.12 1.44
CA PHE A 419 -8.95 -15.49 1.46
C PHE A 419 -7.59 -15.56 2.17
N GLU A 420 -6.51 -15.26 1.46
CA GLU A 420 -5.15 -15.48 1.96
C GLU A 420 -4.21 -14.40 1.43
N PHE A 421 -3.35 -13.87 2.30
CA PHE A 421 -2.20 -13.05 1.90
C PHE A 421 -0.92 -13.82 2.18
N SER A 422 -0.14 -14.14 1.13
CA SER A 422 1.16 -14.80 1.23
C SER A 422 2.30 -13.80 0.99
N PHE A 423 3.33 -13.85 1.84
CA PHE A 423 4.50 -12.96 1.75
C PHE A 423 5.76 -13.76 1.38
N ASP A 424 6.06 -13.84 0.09
CA ASP A 424 7.20 -14.63 -0.41
C ASP A 424 8.56 -14.02 -0.07
N LYS A 425 8.66 -12.69 -0.04
CA LYS A 425 9.90 -11.92 0.17
C LYS A 425 9.63 -10.64 0.95
N SER A 426 10.62 -10.21 1.73
CA SER A 426 10.63 -8.89 2.36
C SER A 426 10.84 -7.79 1.30
N VAL A 427 10.05 -6.73 1.40
CA VAL A 427 10.20 -5.50 0.58
C VAL A 427 11.11 -4.53 1.33
N ALA A 428 12.16 -4.01 0.69
CA ALA A 428 13.09 -3.07 1.30
C ALA A 428 12.62 -1.61 1.14
N ILE A 429 13.10 -0.69 1.98
CA ILE A 429 12.77 0.75 1.93
C ILE A 429 12.95 1.41 0.55
N GLN A 430 13.90 0.93 -0.27
CA GLN A 430 14.17 1.47 -1.60
C GLN A 430 13.37 0.81 -2.72
N SER A 431 12.52 -0.17 -2.39
CA SER A 431 11.64 -0.82 -3.36
C SER A 431 10.44 0.08 -3.68
N LEU A 432 10.13 0.19 -4.98
CA LEU A 432 8.81 0.63 -5.44
C LEU A 432 7.83 -0.54 -5.28
N LEU A 433 6.64 -0.25 -4.74
CA LEU A 433 5.51 -1.17 -4.61
C LEU A 433 4.48 -0.91 -5.70
#